data_AF-A0AAD5QM00-F1
#
_entry.id   AF-A0AAD5QM00-F1
#
_cell.length_a   1.000
_cell.length_b   1.000
_cell.length_c   1.000
_cell.angle_alpha   90.00
_cell.angle_beta   90.00
_cell.angle_gamma   90.00
#
_symmetry.space_group_name_H-M   'P 1'
#
loop_
_entity.id
_entity.type
_entity.pdbx_description
1 polymer ?
#
loop_
_entity_poly.entity_id
_entity_poly.type
_entity_poly.pdbx_seq_one_letter_code
_entity_poly.pdbx_strand_id
1 'polypeptide(L)'
;MGETLTNHCATMAHFLQTEILQFMEGGLENVQQGMDGLCRSVHSYDKCFVGKNYESCGKKAGKFLVKLTHQTSHALMELLDDVLKLNDLPRSCKEWLNQKDINGLRPRVIARRLRNNCFELFNVIPIIITVMKIYSFV
;
A
#
# COMPACT_ATOMS: atom_id res chain seq x y z
N MET A 1 1.66 -3.35 18.06
CA MET A 1 0.72 -3.48 16.91
C MET A 1 0.82 -2.30 15.95
N GLY A 2 0.77 -1.04 16.42
CA GLY A 2 0.97 0.12 15.54
C GLY A 2 2.35 0.14 14.87
N GLU A 3 3.42 0.02 15.66
CA GLU A 3 4.82 -0.01 15.17
C GLU A 3 5.08 -1.08 14.11
N THR A 4 4.49 -2.27 14.28
CA THR A 4 4.60 -3.38 13.33
C THR A 4 4.02 -2.99 11.97
N LEU A 5 2.93 -2.25 11.97
CA LEU A 5 2.25 -1.79 10.77
C LEU A 5 3.08 -0.72 10.05
N THR A 6 3.64 0.22 10.81
CA THR A 6 4.50 1.29 10.30
C THR A 6 5.78 0.74 9.70
N ASN A 7 6.40 -0.27 10.33
CA ASN A 7 7.64 -0.88 9.85
C ASN A 7 7.47 -1.56 8.48
N HIS A 8 6.32 -2.19 8.21
CA HIS A 8 6.08 -2.83 6.91
C HIS A 8 5.95 -1.84 5.75
N CYS A 9 5.53 -0.61 6.04
CA CYS A 9 5.35 0.46 5.03
C CYS A 9 6.39 1.56 5.17
N ALA A 10 7.42 1.38 6.01
CA ALA A 10 8.41 2.40 6.35
C ALA A 10 9.18 2.89 5.14
N THR A 11 9.55 1.99 4.23
CA THR A 11 10.23 2.36 2.98
C THR A 11 9.35 3.28 2.12
N MET A 12 8.07 2.96 1.96
CA MET A 12 7.13 3.83 1.23
C MET A 12 6.90 5.16 1.94
N ALA A 13 6.87 5.14 3.28
CA ALA A 13 6.77 6.36 4.09
C ALA A 13 7.98 7.26 3.89
N HIS A 14 9.18 6.69 3.82
CA HIS A 14 10.41 7.44 3.55
C HIS A 14 10.38 8.04 2.13
N PHE A 15 9.99 7.26 1.11
CA PHE A 15 9.84 7.79 -0.25
C PHE A 15 8.83 8.92 -0.31
N LEU A 16 7.68 8.77 0.35
CA LEU A 16 6.69 9.82 0.45
C LEU A 16 7.26 11.07 1.12
N GLN A 17 7.98 10.92 2.22
CA GLN A 17 8.59 12.04 2.91
C GLN A 17 9.60 12.78 2.01
N THR A 18 10.41 12.04 1.24
CA THR A 18 11.36 12.64 0.28
C THR A 18 10.62 13.41 -0.82
N GLU A 19 9.56 12.85 -1.39
CA GLU A 19 8.76 13.53 -2.42
C GLU A 19 8.06 14.78 -1.90
N ILE A 20 7.56 14.76 -0.65
CA ILE A 20 6.98 15.96 -0.02
C ILE A 20 8.03 17.07 0.09
N LEU A 21 9.24 16.74 0.56
CA LEU A 21 10.32 17.72 0.67
C LEU A 21 10.70 18.28 -0.71
N GLN A 22 10.89 17.41 -1.70
CA GLN A 22 11.20 17.84 -3.07
C GLN A 22 10.09 18.68 -3.70
N PHE A 23 8.83 18.34 -3.45
CA PHE A 23 7.68 19.13 -3.91
C PHE A 23 7.68 20.53 -3.29
N MET A 24 7.96 20.63 -1.98
CA MET A 24 8.05 21.90 -1.28
C MET A 24 9.24 22.75 -1.73
N GLU A 25 10.40 22.13 -1.95
CA GLU A 25 11.62 22.81 -2.40
C GLU A 25 11.58 23.20 -3.88
N GLY A 26 10.88 22.43 -4.71
CA GLY A 26 10.79 22.63 -6.16
C GLY A 26 10.02 23.89 -6.59
N GLY A 27 9.26 24.50 -5.67
CA GLY A 27 8.52 25.74 -5.91
C GLY A 27 7.46 25.62 -7.02
N LEU A 28 6.92 26.75 -7.47
CA LEU A 28 5.83 26.78 -8.45
C LEU A 28 6.24 26.23 -9.84
N GLU A 29 7.52 26.36 -10.19
CA GLU A 29 8.05 26.00 -11.51
C GLU A 29 8.03 24.49 -11.78
N ASN A 30 8.07 23.66 -10.72
CA ASN A 30 8.08 22.20 -10.82
C ASN A 30 6.81 21.52 -10.29
N VAL A 31 5.76 22.29 -10.01
CA VAL A 31 4.51 21.78 -9.38
C VAL A 31 3.95 20.59 -10.14
N GLN A 32 3.92 20.62 -11.47
CA GLN A 32 3.28 19.55 -12.24
C GLN A 32 4.06 18.23 -12.18
N GLN A 33 5.40 18.29 -12.22
CA GLN A 33 6.26 17.11 -12.11
C GLN A 33 6.34 16.60 -10.67
N GLY A 34 6.49 17.51 -9.70
CA GLY A 34 6.50 17.16 -8.28
C GLY A 34 5.16 16.60 -7.82
N MET A 35 4.04 17.05 -8.38
CA MET A 35 2.72 16.51 -8.06
C MET A 35 2.53 15.08 -8.59
N ASP A 36 3.09 14.73 -9.76
CA ASP A 36 3.05 13.35 -10.24
C ASP A 36 3.84 12.40 -9.32
N GLY A 37 5.03 12.82 -8.88
CA GLY A 37 5.85 12.08 -7.92
C GLY A 37 5.17 11.91 -6.57
N LEU A 38 4.63 13.02 -6.03
CA LEU A 38 3.89 13.04 -4.78
C LEU A 38 2.68 12.10 -4.81
N CYS A 39 1.80 12.23 -5.81
CA CYS A 39 0.60 11.38 -5.92
C CYS A 39 0.94 9.89 -6.04
N ARG A 40 2.01 9.54 -6.77
CA ARG A 40 2.46 8.15 -6.90
C ARG A 40 2.96 7.58 -5.57
N SER A 41 3.72 8.38 -4.82
CA SER A 41 4.28 7.98 -3.54
C SER A 41 3.22 7.88 -2.45
N VAL A 42 2.28 8.83 -2.38
CA VAL A 42 1.12 8.76 -1.47
C VAL A 42 0.29 7.52 -1.78
N HIS A 43 -0.05 7.28 -3.05
CA HIS A 43 -0.85 6.12 -3.46
C HIS A 43 -0.16 4.80 -3.07
N SER A 44 1.16 4.71 -3.22
CA SER A 44 1.94 3.53 -2.85
C SER A 44 1.94 3.30 -1.33
N TYR A 45 2.09 4.37 -0.56
CA TYR A 45 2.01 4.32 0.90
C TYR A 45 0.61 3.89 1.37
N ASP A 46 -0.44 4.52 0.86
CA ASP A 46 -1.84 4.21 1.20
C ASP A 46 -2.19 2.75 0.90
N LYS A 47 -1.78 2.24 -0.27
CA LYS A 47 -1.94 0.82 -0.63
C LYS A 47 -1.32 -0.10 0.39
N CYS A 48 -0.08 0.18 0.80
CA CYS A 48 0.61 -0.63 1.80
C CYS A 48 -0.12 -0.55 3.16
N PHE A 49 -0.42 0.67 3.62
CA PHE A 49 -0.98 0.91 4.93
C PHE A 49 -2.38 0.31 5.08
N VAL A 50 -3.24 0.48 4.07
CA VAL A 50 -4.57 -0.15 4.02
C VAL A 50 -4.44 -1.67 3.97
N GLY A 51 -3.56 -2.21 3.12
CA GLY A 51 -3.35 -3.64 2.98
C GLY A 51 -2.91 -4.29 4.30
N LYS A 52 -1.94 -3.67 4.98
CA LYS A 52 -1.47 -4.15 6.29
C LYS A 52 -2.54 -4.02 7.36
N ASN A 53 -3.36 -2.97 7.33
CA ASN A 53 -4.51 -2.87 8.23
C ASN A 53 -5.56 -3.94 7.99
N TYR A 54 -5.80 -4.36 6.75
CA TYR A 54 -6.66 -5.51 6.48
C TYR A 54 -6.12 -6.78 7.14
N GLU A 55 -4.80 -6.99 7.11
CA GLU A 55 -4.13 -8.16 7.70
C GLU A 55 -4.13 -8.13 9.23
N SER A 56 -3.77 -6.99 9.83
CA SER A 56 -3.56 -6.89 11.29
C SER A 56 -4.82 -6.52 12.06
N CYS A 57 -5.69 -5.68 11.50
CA CYS A 57 -6.86 -5.10 12.19
C CYS A 57 -8.20 -5.59 11.63
N GLY A 58 -8.15 -6.38 10.54
CA GLY A 58 -9.31 -7.01 9.94
C GLY A 58 -10.12 -6.13 8.99
N LYS A 59 -11.18 -6.73 8.43
CA LYS A 59 -11.96 -6.17 7.31
C LYS A 59 -12.63 -4.81 7.59
N LYS A 60 -13.08 -4.57 8.83
CA LYS A 60 -13.75 -3.30 9.19
C LYS A 60 -12.74 -2.15 9.21
N ALA A 61 -11.58 -2.34 9.82
CA ALA A 61 -10.51 -1.35 9.86
C ALA A 61 -9.98 -1.04 8.46
N GLY A 62 -9.69 -2.08 7.65
CA GLY A 62 -9.27 -1.88 6.26
C GLY A 62 -10.29 -1.06 5.44
N LYS A 63 -11.59 -1.40 5.53
CA LYS A 63 -12.66 -0.63 4.84
C LYS A 63 -12.78 0.80 5.33
N PHE A 64 -12.64 1.03 6.63
CA PHE A 64 -12.64 2.37 7.20
C PHE A 64 -11.51 3.20 6.59
N LEU A 65 -10.30 2.64 6.53
CA LEU A 65 -9.15 3.33 5.96
C LEU A 65 -9.30 3.58 4.46
N VAL A 66 -9.87 2.67 3.68
CA VAL A 66 -10.17 2.99 2.27
C VAL A 66 -11.04 4.24 2.15
N LYS A 67 -12.12 4.31 2.94
CA LYS A 67 -13.00 5.48 2.94
C LYS A 67 -12.30 6.73 3.43
N LEU A 68 -11.52 6.63 4.50
CA LEU A 68 -10.77 7.74 5.06
C LEU A 68 -9.79 8.29 4.01
N THR A 69 -8.96 7.43 3.43
CA THR A 69 -8.01 7.79 2.39
C THR A 69 -8.71 8.44 1.20
N HIS A 70 -9.90 7.96 0.82
CA HIS A 70 -10.67 8.56 -0.30
C HIS A 70 -11.11 9.99 0.02
N GLN A 71 -11.66 10.20 1.22
CA GLN A 71 -12.10 11.52 1.64
C GLN A 71 -10.91 12.49 1.76
N THR A 72 -9.80 12.04 2.35
CA THR A 72 -8.63 12.89 2.53
C THR A 72 -7.92 13.20 1.23
N SER A 73 -7.84 12.25 0.27
CA SER A 73 -7.19 12.49 -1.02
C SER A 73 -7.98 13.50 -1.87
N HIS A 74 -9.30 13.41 -1.88
CA HIS A 74 -10.16 14.40 -2.54
C HIS A 74 -10.03 15.77 -1.90
N ALA A 75 -10.10 15.87 -0.57
CA ALA A 75 -9.97 17.13 0.13
C ALA A 75 -8.59 17.79 -0.11
N LEU A 76 -7.51 17.01 -0.09
CA LEU A 76 -6.18 17.54 -0.37
C LEU A 76 -6.09 18.07 -1.82
N MET A 77 -6.66 17.34 -2.76
CA MET A 77 -6.59 17.74 -4.17
C MET A 77 -7.44 18.98 -4.47
N GLU A 78 -8.60 19.11 -3.83
CA GLU A 78 -9.43 20.31 -3.89
C GLU A 78 -8.67 21.54 -3.35
N LEU A 79 -8.01 21.40 -2.21
CA LEU A 79 -7.16 22.46 -1.65
C LEU A 79 -5.99 22.83 -2.56
N LEU A 80 -5.34 21.85 -3.19
CA LEU A 80 -4.23 22.10 -4.10
C LEU A 80 -4.70 22.76 -5.39
N ASP A 81 -5.87 22.38 -5.92
CA ASP A 81 -6.45 23.00 -7.09
C ASP A 81 -6.82 24.47 -6.83
N ASP A 82 -7.44 24.76 -5.68
CA ASP A 82 -7.78 26.14 -5.29
C ASP A 82 -6.54 27.06 -5.20
N VAL A 83 -5.43 26.54 -4.69
CA VAL A 83 -4.20 27.32 -4.49
C VAL A 83 -3.36 27.43 -5.77
N LEU A 84 -3.23 26.33 -6.52
CA LEU A 84 -2.29 26.22 -7.64
C LEU A 84 -2.97 26.37 -9.01
N LYS A 85 -4.31 26.38 -9.05
CA LYS A 85 -5.14 26.43 -10.27
C LYS A 85 -4.70 25.39 -11.29
N LEU A 86 -4.81 24.12 -10.91
CA LEU A 86 -4.24 23.02 -11.66
C LEU A 86 -5.08 22.76 -12.92
N ASN A 87 -4.60 23.20 -14.07
CA ASN A 87 -5.34 23.03 -15.35
C ASN A 87 -5.61 21.56 -15.71
N ASP A 88 -4.71 20.64 -15.33
CA ASP A 88 -4.95 19.21 -15.44
C ASP A 88 -4.18 18.44 -14.36
N LEU A 89 -4.84 17.43 -13.78
CA LEU A 89 -4.19 16.54 -12.83
C LEU A 89 -3.31 15.51 -13.55
N PRO A 90 -2.10 15.25 -13.03
CA PRO A 90 -1.29 14.11 -13.44
C PRO A 90 -2.06 12.80 -13.33
N ARG A 91 -1.72 11.86 -14.22
CA ARG A 91 -2.38 10.55 -14.27
C ARG A 91 -2.27 9.80 -12.94
N SER A 92 -1.13 9.88 -12.27
CA SER A 92 -0.92 9.25 -10.96
C SER A 92 -1.91 9.75 -9.91
N CYS A 93 -2.24 11.04 -9.90
CA CYS A 93 -3.24 11.63 -9.01
C CYS A 93 -4.65 11.12 -9.35
N LYS A 94 -5.00 11.06 -10.64
CA LYS A 94 -6.28 10.49 -11.09
C LYS A 94 -6.42 9.02 -10.66
N GLU A 95 -5.34 8.24 -10.75
CA GLU A 95 -5.30 6.84 -10.29
C GLU A 95 -5.43 6.74 -8.76
N TRP A 96 -4.74 7.61 -8.03
CA TRP A 96 -4.83 7.69 -6.57
C TRP A 96 -6.25 8.03 -6.10
N LEU A 97 -6.91 9.01 -6.72
CA LEU A 97 -8.29 9.42 -6.38
C LEU A 97 -9.31 8.31 -6.69
N ASN A 98 -9.11 7.56 -7.77
CA ASN A 98 -10.03 6.49 -8.19
C ASN A 98 -10.01 5.28 -7.25
N GLN A 99 -8.90 5.04 -6.55
CA GLN A 99 -8.74 3.99 -5.52
C GLN A 99 -9.21 2.57 -5.92
N LYS A 100 -9.32 2.25 -7.21
CA LYS A 100 -9.83 0.96 -7.70
C LYS A 100 -9.03 -0.20 -7.12
N ASP A 101 -7.72 -0.04 -7.06
CA ASP A 101 -6.80 -1.08 -6.60
C ASP A 101 -6.81 -1.25 -5.07
N ILE A 102 -6.99 -0.15 -4.32
CA ILE A 102 -7.12 -0.16 -2.86
C ILE A 102 -8.43 -0.84 -2.45
N ASN A 103 -9.52 -0.55 -3.17
CA ASN A 103 -10.80 -1.24 -3.00
C ASN A 103 -10.72 -2.73 -3.37
N GLY A 104 -9.83 -3.09 -4.30
CA GLY A 104 -9.56 -4.44 -4.77
C GLY A 104 -8.80 -5.34 -3.79
N LEU A 105 -8.08 -4.76 -2.81
CA LEU A 105 -7.34 -5.46 -1.73
C LEU A 105 -8.24 -6.25 -0.76
N ARG A 106 -9.54 -6.42 -1.08
CA ARG A 106 -10.46 -7.30 -0.37
C ARG A 106 -9.82 -8.68 -0.10
N PRO A 107 -10.26 -9.36 0.99
CA PRO A 107 -9.66 -10.61 1.46
C PRO A 107 -9.55 -11.76 0.44
N ARG A 108 -10.15 -11.68 -0.75
CA ARG A 108 -10.03 -12.72 -1.79
C ARG A 108 -8.61 -12.86 -2.35
N VAL A 109 -7.89 -11.75 -2.51
CA VAL A 109 -6.49 -11.80 -3.00
C VAL A 109 -5.55 -12.28 -1.89
N ILE A 110 -5.80 -11.84 -0.65
CA ILE A 110 -5.05 -12.25 0.55
C ILE A 110 -5.29 -13.73 0.86
N ALA A 111 -6.54 -14.21 0.78
CA ALA A 111 -6.88 -15.63 0.93
C ALA A 111 -6.23 -16.50 -0.15
N ARG A 112 -6.13 -16.00 -1.40
CA ARG A 112 -5.35 -16.68 -2.46
C ARG A 112 -3.86 -16.74 -2.13
N ARG A 113 -3.27 -15.66 -1.62
CA ARG A 113 -1.85 -15.63 -1.25
C ARG A 113 -1.54 -16.56 -0.07
N LEU A 114 -2.37 -16.57 0.96
CA LEU A 114 -2.26 -17.51 2.09
C LEU A 114 -2.45 -18.96 1.63
N ARG A 115 -3.44 -19.22 0.75
CA ARG A 115 -3.63 -20.55 0.15
C ARG A 115 -2.39 -21.01 -0.62
N ASN A 116 -1.80 -20.16 -1.46
CA ASN A 116 -0.62 -20.53 -2.24
C ASN A 116 0.61 -20.79 -1.36
N ASN A 117 0.82 -20.00 -0.29
CA ASN A 117 1.91 -20.25 0.66
C ASN A 117 1.69 -21.49 1.53
N CYS A 118 0.44 -21.89 1.77
CA CYS A 118 0.13 -23.11 2.51
C CYS A 118 0.46 -24.38 1.69
N PHE A 119 0.27 -24.34 0.37
CA PHE A 119 0.63 -25.46 -0.51
C PHE A 119 2.15 -25.73 -0.58
N GLU A 120 2.99 -24.70 -0.43
CA GLU A 120 4.45 -24.86 -0.33
C GLU A 120 4.85 -25.67 0.92
N LEU A 121 4.20 -25.45 2.07
CA LEU A 121 4.44 -26.21 3.29
C LEU A 121 4.04 -27.69 3.15
N PHE A 122 2.97 -28.00 2.43
CA PHE A 122 2.52 -29.39 2.22
C PHE A 122 3.49 -30.22 1.37
N ASN A 123 4.32 -29.61 0.52
CA ASN A 123 5.33 -30.33 -0.25
C ASN A 123 6.59 -30.70 0.58
N VAL A 124 6.85 -30.00 1.70
CA VAL A 124 8.02 -30.25 2.56
C VAL A 124 7.73 -31.30 3.64
N ILE A 125 6.48 -31.40 4.09
CA ILE A 125 6.05 -32.38 5.11
C ILE A 125 6.36 -33.85 4.72
N PRO A 126 6.07 -34.35 3.49
CA PRO A 126 6.40 -35.73 3.14
C PRO A 126 7.91 -35.98 3.13
N ILE A 127 8.73 -34.99 2.77
CA ILE A 127 10.20 -35.11 2.74
C ILE A 127 10.74 -35.31 4.17
N ILE A 128 10.28 -34.51 5.12
CA ILE A 128 10.70 -34.61 6.54
C ILE A 128 10.31 -35.97 7.14
N ILE A 129 9.10 -36.47 6.86
CA ILE A 129 8.64 -37.78 7.37
C ILE A 129 9.47 -38.93 6.78
N THR A 130 9.88 -38.81 5.51
CA THR A 130 10.69 -39.84 4.85
C THR A 130 12.11 -39.88 5.41
N VAL A 131 12.71 -38.71 5.65
CA VAL A 131 14.04 -38.60 6.27
C VAL A 131 14.04 -39.11 7.72
N MET A 132 13.01 -38.80 8.52
CA MET A 132 12.91 -39.33 9.88
C MET A 132 12.77 -40.86 9.92
N LYS A 133 12.02 -41.47 8.98
CA LYS A 133 11.90 -42.93 8.90
C LYS A 133 13.22 -43.63 8.54
N ILE A 134 14.07 -42.99 7.73
CA ILE A 134 15.39 -43.52 7.36
C ILE A 134 16.35 -43.47 8.57
N TYR A 135 16.32 -42.38 9.34
CA TYR A 135 17.17 -42.23 10.52
C TYR A 135 16.73 -43.05 11.74
N SER A 136 15.47 -43.49 11.82
CA SER A 136 15.00 -44.38 12.89
C SER A 136 15.22 -45.89 12.59
N PHE A 137 15.82 -46.24 11.45
CA PHE A 137 16.10 -47.63 11.04
C PHE A 137 17.61 -47.95 10.96
N VAL A 138 18.47 -47.12 11.56
CA VAL A 138 19.90 -47.38 11.78
C VAL A 138 20.16 -47.59 13.26
#